data_AF-A0A7H8J2V9-F1
#
_entry.id   AF-A0A7H8J2V9-F1
#
_cell.length_a   1.000
_cell.length_b   1.000
_cell.length_c   1.000
_cell.angle_alpha   90.00
_cell.angle_beta   90.00
_cell.angle_gamma   90.00
#
_symmetry.space_group_name_H-M   'P 1'
#
loop_
_entity.id
_entity.type
_entity.pdbx_description
1 polymer ?
#
loop_
_entity_poly.entity_id
_entity_poly.type
_entity_poly.pdbx_seq_one_letter_code
_entity_poly.pdbx_strand_id
1 'polypeptide(L)'
;MKLGEADLAADPSADRPGRLAFVTPPLPNAVRLSGTPTVDLRVSLDRPTSNLTALLVDYGEDERIDWGRNEPQNGIHDGLRGLAGESCHGESTAQDNACYKKTANVTATKPFEVIARGWMDAQNRHSAGTSEPMTPGEDARITWRTLPNDYRIKPGHRLGRPRRHRPPTSSTSRTPPPRR
;
A
#
# COMPACT_ATOMS: atom_id res chain seq x y z
N MET A 1 -7.33 -8.82 16.42
CA MET A 1 -8.22 -8.60 15.26
C MET A 1 -7.34 -8.35 14.05
N LYS A 2 -7.54 -9.06 12.93
CA LYS A 2 -6.76 -8.87 11.69
C LYS A 2 -7.48 -7.84 10.82
N LEU A 3 -6.80 -6.77 10.41
CA LEU A 3 -7.34 -5.75 9.51
C LEU A 3 -7.25 -6.25 8.06
N GLY A 4 -8.31 -6.05 7.28
CA GLY A 4 -8.29 -6.27 5.83
C GLY A 4 -7.63 -5.10 5.10
N GLU A 5 -7.32 -5.27 3.82
CA GLU A 5 -6.72 -4.19 3.02
C GLU A 5 -7.63 -2.95 2.91
N ALA A 6 -8.93 -3.16 2.69
CA ALA A 6 -9.90 -2.08 2.69
C ALA A 6 -9.90 -1.32 4.03
N ASP A 7 -9.71 -2.01 5.15
CA ASP A 7 -9.63 -1.37 6.47
C ASP A 7 -8.34 -0.58 6.67
N LEU A 8 -7.24 -1.09 6.12
CA LEU A 8 -5.94 -0.42 6.16
C LEU A 8 -5.91 0.83 5.28
N ALA A 9 -6.63 0.82 4.15
CA ALA A 9 -6.63 1.92 3.19
C ALA A 9 -7.72 2.97 3.46
N ALA A 10 -8.91 2.58 3.94
CA ALA A 10 -10.04 3.50 4.10
C ALA A 10 -9.79 4.59 5.15
N ASP A 11 -10.19 5.83 4.85
CA ASP A 11 -10.06 7.02 5.71
C ASP A 11 -8.74 7.09 6.49
N PRO A 12 -7.71 7.75 5.93
CA PRO A 12 -6.41 7.83 6.59
C PRO A 12 -6.40 8.75 7.83
N SER A 13 -7.49 9.47 8.11
CA SER A 13 -7.61 10.36 9.27
C SER A 13 -8.23 9.68 10.49
N ALA A 14 -8.99 8.60 10.28
CA ALA A 14 -9.57 7.82 11.36
C ALA A 14 -8.48 7.14 12.20
N ASP A 15 -8.59 7.22 13.52
CA ASP A 15 -7.79 6.39 14.40
C ASP A 15 -8.32 4.94 14.35
N ARG A 16 -7.43 3.98 14.14
CA ARG A 16 -7.77 2.55 14.08
C ARG A 16 -6.69 1.73 14.79
N PRO A 17 -7.05 0.96 15.84
CA PRO A 17 -6.11 0.07 16.51
C PRO A 17 -5.42 -0.86 15.53
N GLY A 18 -4.08 -0.94 15.61
CA GLY A 18 -3.27 -1.79 14.73
C GLY A 18 -2.97 -1.18 13.35
N ARG A 19 -3.26 0.11 13.14
CA ARG A 19 -2.96 0.84 11.90
C ARG A 19 -2.27 2.17 12.20
N LEU A 20 -1.25 2.50 11.41
CA LEU A 20 -0.69 3.85 11.33
C LEU A 20 -0.82 4.34 9.89
N ALA A 21 -1.39 5.53 9.72
CA ALA A 21 -1.50 6.20 8.43
C ALA A 21 -0.77 7.55 8.50
N PHE A 22 -0.02 7.87 7.46
CA PHE A 22 0.43 9.23 7.25
C PHE A 22 0.27 9.61 5.79
N VAL A 23 0.00 10.90 5.56
CA VAL A 23 -0.50 11.39 4.26
C VAL A 23 0.19 12.71 3.94
N THR A 24 0.53 12.93 2.67
CA THR A 24 1.02 14.23 2.20
C THR A 24 -0.06 15.31 2.25
N PRO A 25 0.33 16.60 2.15
CA PRO A 25 -0.53 17.61 1.55
C PRO A 25 -0.96 17.20 0.12
N PRO A 26 -2.00 17.85 -0.45
CA PRO A 26 -2.33 17.68 -1.86
C PRO A 26 -1.10 17.93 -2.73
N LEU A 27 -0.87 17.05 -3.71
CA LEU A 27 0.25 17.18 -4.63
C LEU A 27 -0.02 18.34 -5.60
N PRO A 28 0.90 19.30 -5.77
CA PRO A 28 0.68 20.43 -6.68
C PRO A 28 0.77 20.02 -8.15
N ASN A 29 1.46 18.92 -8.45
CA ASN A 29 1.68 18.38 -9.79
C ASN A 29 1.48 16.87 -9.79
N ALA A 30 1.24 16.30 -10.98
CA ALA A 30 1.16 14.86 -11.12
C ALA A 30 2.51 14.21 -10.80
N VAL A 31 2.49 13.07 -10.13
CA VAL A 31 3.68 12.29 -9.78
C VAL A 31 3.56 10.91 -10.39
N ARG A 32 4.62 10.45 -11.08
CA ARG A 32 4.71 9.07 -11.57
C ARG A 32 5.60 8.27 -10.62
N LEU A 33 5.06 7.15 -10.15
CA LEU A 33 5.79 6.11 -9.45
C LEU A 33 6.04 4.99 -10.46
N SER A 34 7.29 4.58 -10.65
CA SER A 34 7.63 3.44 -11.50
C SER A 34 8.72 2.61 -10.85
N GLY A 35 8.49 1.30 -10.72
CA GLY A 35 9.41 0.36 -10.09
C GLY A 35 8.89 -0.18 -8.75
N THR A 36 9.80 -0.51 -7.84
CA THR A 36 9.49 -1.23 -6.61
C THR A 36 9.73 -0.35 -5.37
N PRO A 37 8.67 0.17 -4.73
CA PRO A 37 8.80 0.87 -3.46
C PRO A 37 9.48 0.00 -2.39
N THR A 38 10.37 0.62 -1.62
CA THR A 38 10.99 -0.01 -0.45
C THR A 38 10.40 0.60 0.82
N VAL A 39 9.99 -0.26 1.74
CA VAL A 39 9.56 0.11 3.08
C VAL A 39 10.76 0.00 4.01
N ASP A 40 11.00 1.02 4.81
CA ASP A 40 12.10 1.08 5.78
C ASP A 40 11.59 1.69 7.08
N LEU A 41 11.46 0.85 8.10
CA LEU A 41 10.84 1.21 9.37
C LEU A 41 11.76 0.88 10.53
N ARG A 42 11.63 1.66 11.60
CA ARG A 42 12.10 1.29 12.94
C ARG A 42 10.89 0.95 13.79
N VAL A 43 10.85 -0.24 14.35
CA VAL A 43 9.72 -0.75 15.13
C VAL A 43 10.21 -1.42 16.41
N SER A 44 9.39 -1.37 17.45
CA SER A 44 9.53 -2.17 18.67
C SER A 44 8.23 -2.96 18.86
N LEU A 45 8.35 -4.25 19.17
CA LEU A 45 7.22 -5.17 19.29
C LEU A 45 7.08 -5.63 20.74
N ASP A 46 5.86 -5.92 21.18
CA ASP A 46 5.57 -6.52 22.50
C ASP A 46 5.67 -8.05 22.49
N ARG A 47 5.95 -8.64 21.32
CA ARG A 47 6.06 -10.08 21.08
C ARG A 47 7.28 -10.39 20.20
N PRO A 48 7.76 -11.64 20.18
CA PRO A 48 8.94 -12.02 19.40
C PRO A 48 8.78 -11.91 17.87
N THR A 49 7.55 -11.84 17.35
CA THR A 49 7.32 -11.51 15.95
C THR A 49 5.92 -10.93 15.72
N SER A 50 5.73 -10.31 14.56
CA SER A 50 4.44 -9.89 14.03
C SER A 50 4.51 -9.81 12.50
N ASN A 51 3.36 -10.00 11.84
CA ASN A 51 3.22 -9.74 10.41
C ASN A 51 2.98 -8.24 10.19
N LEU A 52 3.92 -7.59 9.54
CA LEU A 52 3.85 -6.20 9.15
C LEU A 52 3.25 -6.10 7.74
N THR A 53 2.30 -5.18 7.57
CA THR A 53 1.71 -4.84 6.28
C THR A 53 1.99 -3.38 5.98
N ALA A 54 2.43 -3.09 4.76
CA ALA A 54 2.58 -1.72 4.27
C ALA A 54 1.82 -1.56 2.96
N LEU A 55 1.00 -0.50 2.91
CA LEU A 55 0.30 -0.06 1.72
C LEU A 55 0.82 1.31 1.32
N LEU A 56 1.03 1.49 0.03
CA LEU A 56 1.18 2.80 -0.60
C LEU A 56 -0.15 3.12 -1.28
N VAL A 57 -0.75 4.24 -0.92
CA VAL A 57 -2.14 4.56 -1.29
C VAL A 57 -2.21 5.95 -1.91
N ASP A 58 -2.91 6.05 -3.03
CA ASP A 58 -3.33 7.31 -3.64
C ASP A 58 -4.71 7.71 -3.09
N TYR A 59 -4.80 8.86 -2.42
CA TYR A 59 -6.03 9.40 -1.84
C TYR A 59 -6.54 10.59 -2.65
N GLY A 60 -7.78 10.50 -3.10
CA GLY A 60 -8.48 11.49 -3.92
C GLY A 60 -9.62 10.82 -4.66
N GLU A 61 -10.78 11.48 -4.78
CA GLU A 61 -11.88 10.94 -5.58
C GLU A 61 -11.51 10.91 -7.05
N ASP A 62 -11.65 9.74 -7.67
CA ASP A 62 -11.32 9.55 -9.08
C ASP A 62 -12.10 8.38 -9.66
N GLU A 63 -12.24 8.37 -10.97
CA GLU A 63 -12.69 7.19 -11.71
C GLU A 63 -11.55 6.16 -11.74
N ARG A 64 -11.80 4.99 -11.15
CA ARG A 64 -10.79 3.93 -10.96
C ARG A 64 -11.33 2.58 -11.38
N ILE A 65 -10.42 1.65 -11.69
CA ILE A 65 -10.78 0.26 -11.95
C ILE A 65 -11.50 -0.32 -10.74
N ASP A 66 -12.62 -0.97 -10.99
CA ASP A 66 -13.41 -1.61 -9.94
C ASP A 66 -12.97 -3.05 -9.68
N TRP A 67 -11.78 -3.21 -9.11
CA TRP A 67 -11.18 -4.52 -8.81
C TRP A 67 -12.07 -5.44 -7.95
N GLY A 68 -12.93 -4.86 -7.11
CA GLY A 68 -13.80 -5.62 -6.20
C GLY A 68 -15.11 -6.09 -6.85
N ARG A 69 -15.43 -5.59 -8.05
CA ARG A 69 -16.67 -5.97 -8.74
C ARG A 69 -16.50 -7.34 -9.38
N ASN A 70 -17.35 -8.27 -8.93
CA ASN A 70 -17.38 -9.66 -9.40
C ASN A 70 -18.82 -10.02 -9.76
N GLU A 71 -19.14 -9.99 -11.06
CA GLU A 71 -20.45 -10.37 -11.60
C GLU A 71 -20.26 -11.42 -12.71
N PRO A 72 -20.03 -12.69 -12.33
CA PRO A 72 -19.74 -13.76 -13.29
C PRO A 72 -20.79 -13.90 -14.39
N GLN A 73 -22.06 -13.71 -14.04
CA GLN A 73 -23.18 -13.76 -14.99
C GLN A 73 -23.10 -12.70 -16.09
N ASN A 74 -22.40 -11.59 -15.82
CA ASN A 74 -22.19 -10.49 -16.75
C ASN A 74 -20.76 -10.50 -17.34
N GLY A 75 -19.98 -11.56 -17.07
CA GLY A 75 -18.59 -11.68 -17.49
C GLY A 75 -17.68 -10.61 -16.89
N ILE A 76 -17.98 -10.13 -15.68
CA ILE A 76 -17.20 -9.12 -14.97
C ILE A 76 -16.37 -9.78 -13.88
N HIS A 77 -15.05 -9.69 -14.01
CA HIS A 77 -14.08 -10.16 -13.04
C HIS A 77 -12.85 -9.25 -13.06
N ASP A 78 -12.23 -9.03 -11.89
CA ASP A 78 -10.96 -8.31 -11.74
C ASP A 78 -10.96 -6.93 -12.44
N GLY A 79 -12.07 -6.20 -12.37
CA GLY A 79 -12.20 -4.87 -12.97
C GLY A 79 -12.28 -4.86 -14.51
N LEU A 80 -12.48 -6.02 -15.13
CA LEU A 80 -12.65 -6.16 -16.58
C LEU A 80 -14.01 -6.78 -16.91
N ARG A 81 -14.57 -6.41 -18.05
CA ARG A 81 -15.71 -7.08 -18.67
C ARG A 81 -15.35 -7.59 -20.06
N GLY A 82 -15.85 -8.78 -20.40
CA GLY A 82 -15.78 -9.29 -21.77
C GLY A 82 -16.64 -8.46 -22.73
N LEU A 83 -16.15 -8.26 -23.96
CA LEU A 83 -16.88 -7.66 -25.07
C LEU A 83 -17.10 -8.69 -26.19
N ALA A 84 -18.02 -8.39 -27.10
CA ALA A 84 -18.22 -9.21 -28.29
C ALA A 84 -17.02 -9.11 -29.25
N GLY A 85 -16.63 -10.24 -29.80
CA GLY A 85 -15.56 -10.36 -30.79
C GLY A 85 -14.16 -10.49 -30.21
N GLU A 86 -13.21 -10.75 -31.10
CA GLU A 86 -11.81 -11.00 -30.77
C GLU A 86 -10.91 -10.10 -31.63
N SER A 87 -9.66 -9.96 -31.19
CA SER A 87 -8.59 -9.32 -31.95
C SER A 87 -7.48 -10.33 -32.17
N CYS A 88 -7.21 -10.66 -33.43
CA CYS A 88 -6.20 -11.65 -33.78
C CYS A 88 -4.89 -10.97 -34.18
N HIS A 89 -3.79 -11.38 -33.55
CA HIS A 89 -2.47 -10.81 -33.76
C HIS A 89 -1.47 -11.92 -34.04
N GLY A 90 -1.31 -12.28 -35.32
CA GLY A 90 -0.42 -13.36 -35.76
C GLY A 90 -1.18 -14.55 -36.34
N GLU A 91 -0.45 -15.65 -36.56
CA GLU A 91 -0.98 -16.91 -37.06
C GLU A 91 -1.27 -17.86 -35.88
N SER A 92 -2.41 -18.55 -35.94
CA SER A 92 -2.76 -19.57 -34.95
C SER A 92 -2.10 -20.91 -35.30
N THR A 93 -1.81 -21.71 -34.28
CA THR A 93 -1.33 -23.08 -34.41
C THR A 93 -2.37 -24.06 -33.84
N ALA A 94 -2.08 -25.37 -33.89
CA ALA A 94 -2.93 -26.36 -33.22
C ALA A 94 -2.90 -26.25 -31.68
N GLN A 95 -1.84 -25.67 -31.11
CA GLN A 95 -1.64 -25.56 -29.66
C GLN A 95 -1.91 -24.15 -29.11
N ASP A 96 -1.94 -23.13 -29.97
CA ASP A 96 -2.08 -21.74 -29.56
C ASP A 96 -2.96 -20.95 -30.53
N ASN A 97 -3.82 -20.08 -30.00
CA ASN A 97 -4.69 -19.23 -30.77
C ASN A 97 -4.21 -17.78 -30.71
N ALA A 98 -3.95 -17.18 -31.87
CA ALA A 98 -3.51 -15.79 -31.97
C ALA A 98 -4.63 -14.76 -31.69
N CYS A 99 -5.85 -15.20 -31.42
CA CYS A 99 -7.01 -14.35 -31.15
C CYS A 99 -7.26 -14.15 -29.65
N TYR A 100 -7.36 -12.87 -29.25
CA TYR A 100 -7.62 -12.45 -27.88
C TYR A 100 -9.03 -11.87 -27.75
N LYS A 101 -9.73 -12.23 -26.67
CA LYS A 101 -11.04 -11.65 -26.37
C LYS A 101 -10.93 -10.14 -26.16
N LYS A 102 -11.85 -9.39 -26.76
CA LYS A 102 -11.96 -7.95 -26.47
C LYS A 102 -12.48 -7.76 -25.06
N THR A 103 -11.90 -6.81 -24.34
CA THR A 103 -12.30 -6.46 -22.98
C THR A 103 -12.45 -4.95 -22.83
N ALA A 104 -13.24 -4.53 -21.84
CA ALA A 104 -13.29 -3.14 -21.39
C ALA A 104 -13.06 -3.09 -19.88
N ASN A 105 -12.44 -2.01 -19.42
CA ASN A 105 -12.35 -1.69 -18.00
C ASN A 105 -13.75 -1.45 -17.44
N VAL A 106 -13.97 -1.96 -16.24
CA VAL A 106 -15.12 -1.61 -15.41
C VAL A 106 -14.61 -0.68 -14.33
N THR A 107 -15.20 0.50 -14.27
CA THR A 107 -14.76 1.58 -13.40
C THR A 107 -15.84 1.97 -12.40
N ALA A 108 -15.41 2.57 -11.30
CA ALA A 108 -16.27 3.23 -10.33
C ALA A 108 -15.57 4.49 -9.79
N THR A 109 -16.34 5.47 -9.34
CA THR A 109 -15.77 6.60 -8.58
C THR A 109 -15.40 6.11 -7.19
N LYS A 110 -14.11 6.22 -6.84
CA LYS A 110 -13.58 5.73 -5.56
C LYS A 110 -12.71 6.79 -4.89
N PRO A 111 -12.68 6.85 -3.53
CA PRO A 111 -11.92 7.86 -2.79
C PRO A 111 -10.42 7.54 -2.65
N PHE A 112 -10.00 6.30 -2.89
CA PHE A 112 -8.58 5.92 -2.90
C PHE A 112 -8.26 4.75 -3.84
N GLU A 113 -6.97 4.54 -4.13
CA GLU A 113 -6.40 3.35 -4.78
C GLU A 113 -5.18 2.84 -4.01
N VAL A 114 -5.10 1.53 -3.77
CA VAL A 114 -3.88 0.91 -3.21
C VAL A 114 -2.89 0.63 -4.35
N ILE A 115 -1.95 1.55 -4.53
CA ILE A 115 -1.00 1.53 -5.66
C ILE A 115 0.20 0.62 -5.43
N ALA A 116 0.56 0.28 -4.19
CA ALA A 116 1.52 -0.78 -3.93
C ALA A 116 1.26 -1.42 -2.56
N ARG A 117 1.68 -2.67 -2.39
CA ARG A 117 1.44 -3.47 -1.18
C ARG A 117 2.62 -4.39 -0.89
N GLY A 118 2.93 -4.59 0.38
CA GLY A 118 3.98 -5.51 0.80
C GLY A 118 3.76 -5.98 2.23
N TRP A 119 4.22 -7.20 2.50
CA TRP A 119 4.09 -7.84 3.79
C TRP A 119 5.44 -8.42 4.22
N MET A 120 5.69 -8.43 5.53
CA MET A 120 6.92 -8.93 6.11
C MET A 120 6.64 -9.58 7.46
N ASP A 121 7.09 -10.81 7.67
CA ASP A 121 7.18 -11.40 9.01
C ASP A 121 8.42 -10.83 9.72
N ALA A 122 8.25 -10.14 10.85
CA ALA A 122 9.32 -9.36 11.47
C ALA A 122 10.55 -10.20 11.87
N GLN A 123 10.36 -11.49 12.21
CA GLN A 123 11.47 -12.41 12.48
C GLN A 123 12.32 -12.74 11.25
N ASN A 124 11.81 -12.53 10.03
CA ASN A 124 12.51 -12.82 8.78
C ASN A 124 13.24 -11.57 8.22
N ARG A 125 13.40 -10.52 9.03
CA ARG A 125 13.95 -9.20 8.62
C ARG A 125 15.35 -9.25 7.98
N HIS A 126 16.10 -10.32 8.18
CA HIS A 126 17.45 -10.52 7.63
C HIS A 126 17.53 -11.65 6.59
N SER A 127 16.54 -12.55 6.53
CA SER A 127 16.53 -13.70 5.64
C SER A 127 15.11 -14.18 5.38
N ALA A 128 14.80 -14.50 4.12
CA ALA A 128 13.52 -15.13 3.76
C ALA A 128 13.43 -16.61 4.19
N GLY A 129 14.56 -17.27 4.43
CA GLY A 129 14.63 -18.70 4.75
C GLY A 129 15.04 -19.01 6.19
N THR A 130 15.39 -18.00 6.99
CA THR A 130 15.86 -18.19 8.36
C THR A 130 15.19 -17.18 9.27
N SER A 131 14.42 -17.68 10.23
CA SER A 131 13.72 -16.85 11.21
C SER A 131 14.64 -16.54 12.40
N GLU A 132 14.64 -15.28 12.79
CA GLU A 132 15.34 -14.76 13.94
C GLU A 132 14.35 -13.95 14.79
N PRO A 133 13.80 -14.52 15.88
CA PRO A 133 12.84 -13.82 16.72
C PRO A 133 13.38 -12.48 17.25
N MET A 134 12.50 -11.49 17.36
CA MET A 134 12.81 -10.20 17.96
C MET A 134 12.82 -10.29 19.49
N THR A 135 13.63 -9.46 20.15
CA THR A 135 13.52 -9.22 21.59
C THR A 135 12.36 -8.26 21.85
N PRO A 136 11.31 -8.64 22.62
CA PRO A 136 10.23 -7.72 22.94
C PRO A 136 10.73 -6.44 23.61
N GLY A 137 10.21 -5.30 23.18
CA GLY A 137 10.57 -3.96 23.68
C GLY A 137 11.78 -3.33 23.01
N GLU A 138 12.62 -4.08 22.29
CA GLU A 138 13.79 -3.54 21.60
C GLU A 138 13.45 -2.98 20.21
N ASP A 139 14.08 -1.85 19.87
CA ASP A 139 13.98 -1.26 18.54
C ASP A 139 14.75 -2.10 17.51
N ALA A 140 14.09 -2.48 16.42
CA ALA A 140 14.73 -3.05 15.24
C ALA A 140 14.41 -2.25 13.98
N ARG A 141 15.37 -2.22 13.04
CA ARG A 141 15.14 -1.73 11.69
C ARG A 141 14.69 -2.89 10.80
N ILE A 142 13.58 -2.71 10.10
CA ILE A 142 13.02 -3.72 9.19
C ILE A 142 12.81 -3.06 7.83
N THR A 143 13.34 -3.71 6.79
CA THR A 143 13.31 -3.21 5.42
C THR A 143 12.83 -4.31 4.48
N TRP A 144 11.88 -4.00 3.61
CA TRP A 144 11.41 -4.93 2.59
C TRP A 144 10.90 -4.19 1.35
N ARG A 145 10.80 -4.91 0.23
CA ARG A 145 10.24 -4.40 -1.03
C ARG A 145 8.75 -4.70 -1.10
N THR A 146 7.96 -3.75 -1.58
CA THR A 146 6.55 -4.01 -1.95
C THR A 146 6.48 -4.68 -3.32
N LEU A 147 5.27 -4.96 -3.80
CA LEU A 147 5.05 -5.26 -5.21
C LEU A 147 5.40 -4.05 -6.09
N PRO A 148 5.97 -4.27 -7.28
CA PRO A 148 6.25 -3.20 -8.25
C PRO A 148 4.96 -2.63 -8.85
N ASN A 149 4.98 -1.36 -9.24
CA ASN A 149 3.91 -0.75 -10.02
C ASN A 149 4.43 0.39 -10.91
N ASP A 150 3.65 0.75 -11.93
CA ASP A 150 3.78 1.99 -12.69
C ASP A 150 2.46 2.76 -12.62
N TYR A 151 2.44 3.83 -11.84
CA TYR A 151 1.22 4.56 -11.49
C TYR A 151 1.43 6.06 -11.54
N ARG A 152 0.44 6.79 -12.04
CA ARG A 152 0.42 8.25 -12.05
C ARG A 152 -0.61 8.78 -11.07
N ILE A 153 -0.14 9.45 -10.03
CA ILE A 153 -0.95 10.18 -9.06
C ILE A 153 -1.28 11.55 -9.66
N LYS A 154 -2.56 11.94 -9.64
CA LYS A 154 -3.02 13.21 -10.19
C LYS A 154 -2.70 14.41 -9.26
N PRO A 155 -2.62 15.64 -9.80
CA PRO A 155 -2.60 16.84 -8.96
C PRO A 155 -3.84 16.90 -8.05
N GLY A 156 -3.69 17.48 -6.86
CA GLY A 156 -4.77 17.56 -5.86
C GLY A 156 -4.95 16.29 -5.01
N HIS A 157 -4.48 15.13 -5.50
CA HIS A 157 -4.47 13.90 -4.71
C HIS A 157 -3.38 13.93 -3.64
N ARG A 158 -3.43 12.99 -2.71
CA ARG A 158 -2.47 12.84 -1.61
C ARG A 158 -1.86 11.44 -1.60
N LEU A 159 -0.59 11.35 -1.27
CA LEU A 159 0.13 10.09 -1.13
C LEU A 159 0.19 9.67 0.34
N GLY A 160 -0.19 8.42 0.64
CA GLY A 160 0.11 7.80 1.93
C GLY A 160 1.62 7.55 2.07
N ARG A 161 2.32 8.17 3.03
CA ARG A 161 3.77 8.02 3.25
C ARG A 161 4.10 8.00 4.74
N PRO A 162 5.25 7.51 5.19
CA PRO A 162 5.72 7.80 6.55
C PRO A 162 6.11 9.28 6.71
N ARG A 163 5.73 9.91 7.82
CA ARG A 163 6.33 11.16 8.31
C ARG A 163 7.35 10.81 9.39
N ARG A 164 8.56 11.35 9.31
CA ARG A 164 9.58 11.19 10.37
C ARG A 164 9.06 11.85 11.64
N HIS A 165 8.68 11.08 12.65
CA HIS A 165 8.42 11.63 13.98
C HIS A 165 9.78 12.01 14.57
N ARG A 166 10.06 13.30 14.69
CA ARG A 166 11.09 13.77 15.63
C ARG A 166 10.47 13.58 17.01
N PRO A 167 11.03 12.75 17.91
CA PRO A 167 10.50 12.66 19.27
C PRO A 167 10.53 14.05 19.90
N PRO A 168 9.55 14.42 20.75
CA PRO A 168 9.65 15.63 21.52
C PRO A 168 10.96 15.56 22.31
N THR A 169 11.85 16.51 22.09
CA THR A 169 12.95 16.76 23.02
C THR A 169 12.28 16.99 24.37
N SER A 170 12.58 16.13 25.35
CA SER A 170 12.16 16.34 26.72
C SER A 170 12.57 17.76 27.13
N SER A 171 11.59 18.66 27.27
CA SER A 171 11.80 19.93 27.93
C SER A 171 11.93 19.61 29.41
N THR A 172 13.15 19.28 29.85
CA THR A 172 13.46 19.26 31.27
C THR A 172 13.38 20.71 31.74
N SER A 173 12.25 21.09 32.36
CA SER A 173 12.12 22.35 33.08
C SER A 173 13.14 22.33 34.22
N ARG A 174 14.32 22.92 34.00
CA ARG A 174 15.23 23.27 35.08
C ARG A 174 14.61 24.44 35.83
N THR A 175 14.08 24.19 37.02
CA THR A 175 13.77 25.22 38.00
C THR A 175 15.05 26.02 38.27
N PRO A 176 15.06 27.36 38.13
CA PRO A 176 16.24 28.15 38.48
C PRO A 176 16.43 28.14 40.01
N PRO A 177 17.68 28.14 40.51
CA PRO A 177 17.91 28.19 41.95
C PRO A 177 17.46 29.54 42.54
N PRO A 178 17.06 29.58 43.82
CA PRO A 178 16.62 30.81 44.46
C PRO A 178 17.77 31.82 44.50
N ARG A 179 17.48 33.05 44.09
CA ARG A 179 18.41 34.18 44.23
C ARG A 179 18.58 34.50 45.72
N ARG A 180 19.84 34.55 46.18
CA ARG A 180 20.23 35.27 47.40
C ARG A 180 20.35 36.75 47.09
#